data_AF-A0AAU9K849-F1
#
_entry.id   AF-A0AAU9K849-F1
#
_cell.length_a   1.000
_cell.length_b   1.000
_cell.length_c   1.000
_cell.angle_alpha   90.00
_cell.angle_beta   90.00
_cell.angle_gamma   90.00
#
_symmetry.space_group_name_H-M   'P 1'
#
loop_
_entity.id
_entity.type
_entity.pdbx_description
1 polymer ?
#
loop_
_entity_poly.entity_id
_entity_poly.type
_entity_poly.pdbx_seq_one_letter_code
_entity_poly.pdbx_strand_id
1 'polypeptide(L)'
;MVGQEFNDVKVNVSVKVATIICGVGLLAIAIQKLASFNIIDVRDFFLTLYYFIFAFISICSELPYKKLLMPFYFLRYCFGKGAFFLFVATIIFDWRYWWFILMAVLYFITACGYFVLALGFKEKLVDKTDETEEKEAGQTLEHAGFQPVTIDRPQEDKPKE
;
A
#
# COMPACT_ATOMS: atom_id res chain seq x y z
N MET A 1 -27.24 13.67 -13.22
CA MET A 1 -26.42 12.65 -12.52
C MET A 1 -24.97 12.54 -13.01
N VAL A 2 -24.60 13.05 -14.20
CA VAL A 2 -23.21 13.01 -14.72
C VAL A 2 -22.21 13.85 -13.92
N GLY A 3 -22.66 14.89 -13.20
CA GLY A 3 -21.78 15.77 -12.43
C GLY A 3 -21.16 15.14 -11.17
N GLN A 4 -21.71 14.04 -10.66
CA GLN A 4 -21.25 13.45 -9.39
C GLN A 4 -20.01 12.57 -9.62
N GLU A 5 -19.98 11.76 -10.69
CA GLU A 5 -18.86 10.86 -10.98
C GLU A 5 -17.54 11.59 -11.29
N PHE A 6 -17.59 12.79 -11.86
CA PHE A 6 -16.39 13.59 -12.13
C PHE A 6 -15.71 14.13 -10.86
N ASN A 7 -16.49 14.41 -9.81
CA ASN A 7 -15.92 14.85 -8.53
C ASN A 7 -15.23 13.69 -7.81
N ASP A 8 -15.79 12.48 -7.90
CA ASP A 8 -15.24 11.29 -7.24
C ASP A 8 -13.85 10.91 -7.75
N VAL A 9 -13.64 10.97 -9.08
CA VAL A 9 -12.33 10.66 -9.68
C VAL A 9 -11.26 11.66 -9.21
N LYS A 10 -11.61 12.95 -9.15
CA LYS A 10 -10.69 13.99 -8.71
C LYS A 10 -10.30 13.80 -7.24
N VAL A 11 -11.27 13.53 -6.37
CA VAL A 11 -11.02 13.33 -4.93
C VAL A 11 -10.10 12.13 -4.71
N ASN A 12 -10.33 11.01 -5.41
CA ASN A 12 -9.47 9.83 -5.28
C ASN A 12 -8.02 10.17 -5.67
N VAL A 13 -7.80 10.77 -6.84
CA VAL A 13 -6.46 11.18 -7.29
C VAL A 13 -5.81 12.16 -6.31
N SER A 14 -6.56 13.15 -5.81
CA SER A 14 -6.04 14.10 -4.82
C SER A 14 -5.59 13.41 -3.53
N VAL A 15 -6.36 12.44 -3.02
CA VAL A 15 -6.00 11.70 -1.81
C VAL A 15 -4.76 10.83 -2.05
N LYS A 16 -4.64 10.18 -3.21
CA LYS A 16 -3.43 9.41 -3.56
C LYS A 16 -2.17 10.28 -3.61
N VAL A 17 -2.26 11.44 -4.25
CA VAL A 17 -1.14 12.39 -4.33
C VAL A 17 -0.78 12.89 -2.94
N ALA A 18 -1.77 13.24 -2.10
CA ALA A 18 -1.53 13.64 -0.73
C ALA A 18 -0.80 12.55 0.06
N THR A 19 -1.22 11.29 -0.08
CA THR A 19 -0.58 10.14 0.59
C THR A 19 0.86 9.92 0.18
N ILE A 20 1.19 10.10 -1.11
CA ILE A 20 2.58 10.03 -1.57
C ILE A 20 3.42 11.16 -0.95
N ILE A 21 2.88 12.39 -0.92
CA ILE A 21 3.55 13.53 -0.28
C ILE A 21 3.76 13.26 1.22
N CYS A 22 2.76 12.71 1.91
CA CYS A 22 2.88 12.29 3.30
C CYS A 22 4.02 11.28 3.48
N GLY A 23 4.04 10.22 2.68
CA GLY A 23 5.07 9.17 2.75
C GLY A 23 6.48 9.71 2.52
N VAL A 24 6.66 10.60 1.53
CA VAL A 24 7.95 11.27 1.28
C VAL A 24 8.34 12.19 2.45
N GLY A 25 7.38 12.94 3.00
CA GLY A 25 7.65 13.80 4.16
C GLY A 25 8.03 13.00 5.41
N LEU A 26 7.41 11.85 5.65
CA LEU A 26 7.78 10.96 6.76
C LEU A 26 9.17 10.35 6.54
N LEU A 27 9.51 10.00 5.30
CA LEU A 27 10.86 9.54 4.95
C LEU A 27 11.91 10.64 5.22
N ALA A 28 11.60 11.89 4.87
CA ALA A 28 12.47 13.03 5.14
C ALA A 28 12.69 13.24 6.65
N ILE A 29 11.64 13.12 7.46
CA ILE A 29 11.75 13.17 8.93
C ILE A 29 12.65 12.04 9.45
N ALA A 30 12.47 10.83 8.94
CA ALA A 30 13.26 9.68 9.36
C ALA A 30 14.76 9.88 9.05
N ILE A 31 15.07 10.39 7.85
CA ILE A 31 16.44 10.74 7.43
C ILE A 31 17.00 11.87 8.30
N GLN A 32 16.21 12.91 8.58
CA GLN A 32 16.64 14.02 9.44
C GLN A 32 16.95 13.56 10.86
N LYS A 33 16.10 12.71 11.46
CA LYS A 33 16.36 12.10 12.77
C LYS A 33 17.63 11.25 12.75
N LEU A 34 17.84 10.45 11.70
CA LEU A 34 19.03 9.63 11.53
C LEU A 34 20.31 10.49 11.39
N ALA A 35 20.26 11.53 10.55
CA ALA A 35 21.38 12.44 10.30
C ALA A 35 21.76 13.28 11.51
N SER A 36 20.81 13.57 12.40
CA SER A 36 21.08 14.31 13.62
C SER A 36 21.93 13.52 14.62
N PHE A 37 22.11 12.20 14.43
CA PHE A 37 22.89 11.27 15.27
C PHE A 37 22.67 11.43 16.79
N ASN A 38 21.58 12.06 17.20
CA ASN A 38 21.24 12.32 18.58
C ASN A 38 20.49 11.11 19.15
N ILE A 39 21.05 9.93 18.92
CA ILE A 39 20.55 8.64 19.39
C ILE A 39 21.15 8.41 20.77
N ILE A 40 20.80 9.29 21.71
CA ILE A 40 21.19 9.13 23.11
C ILE A 40 20.31 8.06 23.77
N ASP A 41 19.08 7.90 23.27
CA ASP A 41 18.11 6.95 23.80
C ASP A 41 17.78 5.86 22.76
N VAL A 42 17.78 4.60 23.22
CA VAL A 42 17.39 3.43 22.43
C VAL A 42 15.97 3.58 21.90
N ARG A 43 15.10 4.27 22.64
CA ARG A 43 13.73 4.56 22.22
C ARG A 43 13.68 5.35 20.90
N ASP A 44 14.52 6.38 20.76
CA ASP A 44 14.54 7.24 19.57
C ASP A 44 15.06 6.49 18.35
N PHE A 45 15.97 5.53 18.54
CA PHE A 45 16.43 4.64 17.49
C PHE A 45 15.28 3.80 16.91
N PHE A 46 14.53 3.11 17.76
CA PHE A 46 13.40 2.30 17.32
C PHE A 46 12.31 3.15 16.66
N LEU A 47 12.02 4.33 17.20
CA LEU A 47 11.06 5.27 16.60
C LEU A 47 11.48 5.70 15.19
N THR A 48 12.77 5.97 14.98
CA THR A 48 13.30 6.31 13.65
C THR A 48 13.19 5.14 12.68
N LEU A 49 13.46 3.91 13.14
CA LEU A 49 13.28 2.70 12.34
C LEU A 49 11.80 2.50 11.95
N TYR A 50 10.88 2.72 12.88
CA TYR A 50 9.44 2.67 12.60
C TYR A 50 9.02 3.71 11.56
N TYR A 51 9.56 4.94 11.62
CA TYR A 51 9.27 5.95 10.60
C TYR A 51 9.72 5.54 9.19
N PHE A 52 10.89 4.90 9.05
CA PHE A 52 11.33 4.35 7.77
C PHE A 52 10.37 3.28 7.24
N ILE A 53 9.99 2.32 8.09
CA ILE A 53 9.10 1.22 7.71
C ILE A 53 7.72 1.78 7.33
N PHE A 54 7.16 2.69 8.13
CA PHE A 54 5.85 3.29 7.86
C PHE A 54 5.85 4.23 6.65
N ALA A 55 6.94 4.96 6.40
CA ALA A 55 7.08 5.74 5.17
C ALA A 55 7.06 4.83 3.93
N PHE A 56 7.80 3.72 3.97
CA PHE A 56 7.82 2.76 2.87
C PHE A 56 6.45 2.11 2.66
N ILE A 57 5.81 1.66 3.73
CA ILE A 57 4.45 1.10 3.68
C ILE A 57 3.46 2.13 3.12
N SER A 58 3.55 3.39 3.54
CA SER A 58 2.70 4.48 3.05
C SER A 58 2.83 4.67 1.54
N ILE A 59 4.06 4.72 1.02
CA ILE A 59 4.32 4.85 -0.42
C ILE A 59 3.85 3.60 -1.17
N CYS A 60 4.19 2.41 -0.67
CA CYS A 60 3.77 1.14 -1.26
C CYS A 60 2.26 0.97 -1.28
N SER A 61 1.53 1.54 -0.32
CA SER A 61 0.07 1.44 -0.25
C SER A 61 -0.64 2.10 -1.44
N GLU A 62 0.03 3.02 -2.14
CA GLU A 62 -0.50 3.67 -3.35
C GLU A 62 -0.05 3.00 -4.64
N LEU A 63 0.96 2.12 -4.57
CA LEU A 63 1.43 1.35 -5.71
C LEU A 63 0.58 0.07 -5.89
N PRO A 64 0.33 -0.38 -7.13
CA PRO A 64 -0.48 -1.57 -7.42
C PRO A 64 0.23 -2.91 -7.10
N TYR A 65 1.30 -2.91 -6.30
CA TYR A 65 2.10 -4.11 -6.02
C TYR A 65 1.46 -4.99 -4.92
N LYS A 66 0.52 -5.85 -5.32
CA LYS A 66 -0.21 -6.77 -4.42
C LYS A 66 0.70 -7.70 -3.58
N LYS A 67 1.87 -8.08 -4.09
CA LYS A 67 2.79 -9.01 -3.38
C LYS A 67 3.48 -8.38 -2.16
N LEU A 68 3.78 -7.09 -2.22
CA LEU A 68 4.47 -6.39 -1.12
C LEU A 68 3.56 -6.10 0.07
N LEU A 69 2.24 -5.98 -0.17
CA LEU A 69 1.24 -5.68 0.87
C LEU A 69 0.51 -6.91 1.40
N MET A 70 0.92 -8.13 1.05
CA MET A 70 0.31 -9.36 1.54
C MET A 70 0.17 -9.44 3.08
N PRO A 71 1.19 -9.06 3.90
CA PRO A 71 1.03 -9.04 5.36
C PRO A 71 0.16 -7.89 5.86
N PHE A 72 -0.09 -6.86 5.03
CA PHE A 72 -0.82 -5.66 5.37
C PHE A 72 -2.18 -5.62 4.66
N TYR A 73 -2.93 -6.73 4.69
CA TYR A 73 -4.22 -6.83 3.98
C TYR A 73 -5.22 -5.73 4.37
N PHE A 74 -5.16 -5.24 5.62
CA PHE A 74 -6.02 -4.15 6.08
C PHE A 74 -5.76 -2.82 5.34
N LEU A 75 -4.54 -2.58 4.83
CA LEU A 75 -4.22 -1.39 4.03
C LEU A 75 -4.89 -1.41 2.64
N ARG A 76 -5.47 -2.55 2.23
CA ARG A 76 -6.27 -2.61 0.99
C ARG A 76 -7.63 -1.93 1.16
N TYR A 77 -8.15 -1.81 2.39
CA TYR A 77 -9.41 -1.15 2.68
C TYR A 77 -9.22 0.33 2.99
N CYS A 78 -10.11 1.19 2.48
CA CYS A 78 -10.07 2.64 2.77
C CYS A 78 -10.11 2.93 4.28
N PHE A 79 -10.91 2.18 5.02
CA PHE A 79 -11.00 2.30 6.47
C PHE A 79 -9.68 1.93 7.16
N GLY A 80 -9.03 0.83 6.73
CA GLY A 80 -7.74 0.41 7.28
C GLY A 80 -6.61 1.37 6.94
N LYS A 81 -6.59 1.94 5.74
CA LYS A 81 -5.68 3.05 5.38
C LYS A 81 -5.89 4.26 6.29
N GLY A 82 -7.14 4.71 6.47
CA GLY A 82 -7.46 5.83 7.35
C GLY A 82 -6.98 5.61 8.79
N ALA A 83 -7.24 4.42 9.34
CA ALA A 83 -6.77 4.03 10.67
C ALA A 83 -5.23 3.98 10.76
N PHE A 84 -4.56 3.47 9.73
CA PHE A 84 -3.09 3.46 9.65
C PHE A 84 -2.51 4.87 9.66
N PHE A 85 -3.05 5.79 8.84
CA PHE A 85 -2.59 7.18 8.81
C PHE A 85 -2.83 7.90 10.13
N LEU A 86 -3.94 7.63 10.81
CA LEU A 86 -4.22 8.17 12.14
C LEU A 86 -3.21 7.65 13.18
N PHE A 87 -2.90 6.35 13.15
CA PHE A 87 -1.87 5.76 14.00
C PHE A 87 -0.48 6.35 13.74
N VAL A 88 -0.12 6.60 12.48
CA VAL A 88 1.14 7.26 12.13
C VAL A 88 1.14 8.71 12.64
N ALA A 89 0.02 9.43 12.52
CA ALA A 89 -0.11 10.79 13.03
C ALA A 89 0.13 10.88 14.54
N THR A 90 -0.37 9.91 15.32
CA THR A 90 -0.19 9.90 16.78
C THR A 90 1.24 9.59 17.19
N ILE A 91 1.97 8.77 16.42
CA ILE A 91 3.39 8.52 16.67
C ILE A 91 4.24 9.75 16.35
N ILE A 92 3.94 10.42 15.22
CA ILE A 92 4.67 11.63 14.79
C ILE A 92 4.44 12.81 15.73
N PHE A 93 3.34 12.81 16.49
CA PHE A 93 2.95 13.90 17.37
C PHE A 93 3.97 14.11 18.50
N ASP A 94 4.95 14.97 18.23
CA ASP A 94 5.97 15.40 19.17
C ASP A 94 5.88 16.93 19.33
N TRP A 95 5.73 17.38 20.57
CA TRP A 95 5.60 18.79 20.91
C TRP A 95 6.90 19.58 20.74
N ARG A 96 8.04 18.89 20.66
CA ARG A 96 9.37 19.52 20.67
C ARG A 96 9.63 20.37 19.41
N TYR A 97 9.06 20.00 18.27
CA TYR A 97 9.33 20.64 16.99
C TYR A 97 8.03 20.92 16.23
N TRP A 98 7.80 22.17 15.84
CA TRP A 98 6.58 22.57 15.12
C TRP A 98 6.36 21.84 13.79
N TRP A 99 7.42 21.48 13.06
CA TRP A 99 7.30 20.74 11.81
C TRP A 99 6.69 19.33 11.99
N PHE A 100 6.92 18.69 13.14
CA PHE A 100 6.30 17.40 13.45
C PHE A 100 4.80 17.56 13.68
N ILE A 101 4.39 18.63 14.36
CA ILE A 101 2.97 18.96 14.56
C ILE A 101 2.29 19.20 13.21
N LEU A 102 2.92 19.97 12.31
CA LEU A 102 2.38 20.22 10.97
C LEU A 102 2.18 18.92 10.19
N MET A 103 3.16 18.01 10.25
CA MET A 103 3.07 16.71 9.59
C MET A 103 2.00 15.83 10.22
N ALA A 104 1.88 15.78 11.54
CA ALA A 104 0.81 15.05 12.23
C ALA A 104 -0.58 15.54 11.83
N VAL A 105 -0.78 16.87 11.72
CA VAL A 105 -2.05 17.46 11.24
C VAL A 105 -2.31 17.08 9.78
N LEU A 106 -1.30 17.11 8.93
CA LEU A 106 -1.44 16.73 7.52
C LEU A 106 -1.85 15.25 7.39
N TYR A 107 -1.20 14.36 8.14
CA TYR A 107 -1.59 12.94 8.24
C TYR A 107 -3.01 12.75 8.78
N PHE A 108 -3.43 13.56 9.75
CA PHE A 108 -4.79 13.53 10.29
C PHE A 108 -5.84 13.94 9.24
N ILE A 109 -5.57 15.00 8.46
CA ILE A 109 -6.45 15.42 7.35
C ILE A 109 -6.55 14.31 6.29
N THR A 110 -5.43 13.68 5.94
CA THR A 110 -5.41 12.53 5.01
C THR A 110 -6.23 11.36 5.56
N ALA A 111 -6.10 11.03 6.84
CA ALA A 111 -6.90 9.99 7.49
C ALA A 111 -8.41 10.30 7.43
N CYS A 112 -8.81 11.54 7.73
CA CYS A 112 -10.19 12.00 7.58
C CYS A 112 -10.67 11.85 6.13
N GLY A 113 -9.85 12.19 5.14
CA GLY A 113 -10.15 11.99 3.72
C GLY A 113 -10.48 10.53 3.40
N TYR A 114 -9.67 9.59 3.87
CA TYR A 114 -9.94 8.15 3.69
C TYR A 114 -11.20 7.68 4.43
N PHE A 115 -11.52 8.23 5.61
CA PHE A 115 -12.77 7.91 6.30
C PHE A 115 -13.99 8.45 5.55
N VAL A 116 -13.93 9.67 5.04
CA VAL A 116 -15.00 10.26 4.22
C VAL A 116 -15.21 9.41 2.95
N LEU A 117 -14.13 9.00 2.29
CA LEU A 117 -14.20 8.06 1.18
C LEU A 117 -14.81 6.71 1.62
N ALA A 118 -14.37 6.14 2.74
CA ALA A 118 -14.91 4.87 3.22
C ALA A 118 -16.42 4.93 3.53
N LEU A 119 -16.92 6.06 4.04
CA LEU A 119 -18.34 6.28 4.32
C LEU A 119 -19.14 6.59 3.05
N GLY A 120 -18.59 7.39 2.13
CA GLY A 120 -19.26 7.76 0.87
C GLY A 120 -19.33 6.62 -0.15
N PHE A 121 -18.39 5.67 -0.11
CA PHE A 121 -18.31 4.56 -1.07
C PHE A 121 -18.95 3.25 -0.58
N LYS A 122 -19.59 3.24 0.59
CA LYS A 122 -20.19 2.05 1.21
C LYS A 122 -21.27 1.37 0.33
N GLU A 123 -21.74 2.03 -0.73
CA GLU A 123 -22.73 1.49 -1.68
C GLU A 123 -22.16 0.95 -3.01
N LYS A 124 -20.89 1.19 -3.39
CA LYS A 124 -20.41 0.88 -4.76
C LYS A 124 -19.16 -0.01 -4.87
N LEU A 125 -18.52 -0.36 -3.76
CA LEU A 125 -17.14 -0.92 -3.76
C LEU A 125 -17.00 -2.41 -3.40
N VAL A 126 -18.09 -3.10 -3.04
CA VAL A 126 -18.02 -4.56 -2.80
C VAL A 126 -17.89 -5.35 -4.12
N ASP A 127 -18.20 -4.74 -5.28
CA ASP A 127 -18.40 -5.52 -6.52
C ASP A 127 -17.35 -5.25 -7.62
N LYS A 128 -16.76 -4.05 -7.72
CA LYS A 128 -15.95 -3.70 -8.92
C LYS A 128 -14.44 -3.89 -8.83
N THR A 129 -13.88 -3.95 -7.63
CA THR A 129 -12.41 -4.09 -7.47
C THR A 129 -11.94 -5.52 -7.67
N ASP A 130 -12.79 -6.53 -7.45
CA ASP A 130 -12.42 -7.93 -7.71
C ASP A 130 -12.77 -8.35 -9.16
N GLU A 131 -13.87 -7.87 -9.77
CA GLU A 131 -14.28 -8.29 -11.12
C GLU A 131 -13.42 -7.72 -12.27
N THR A 132 -12.82 -6.54 -12.11
CA THR A 132 -11.92 -5.99 -13.15
C THR A 132 -10.54 -6.67 -13.11
N GLU A 133 -10.16 -7.24 -11.96
CA GLU A 133 -8.81 -7.74 -11.71
C GLU A 133 -8.64 -9.25 -11.96
N GLU A 134 -9.74 -10.02 -12.04
CA GLU A 134 -9.70 -11.45 -12.43
C GLU A 134 -9.47 -11.64 -13.94
N LYS A 135 -9.89 -10.68 -14.77
CA LYS A 135 -9.71 -10.73 -16.23
C LYS A 135 -8.25 -10.57 -16.68
N GLU A 136 -7.43 -9.80 -15.95
CA GLU A 136 -6.01 -9.62 -16.30
C GLU A 136 -5.09 -10.70 -15.69
N ALA A 137 -5.46 -11.26 -14.53
CA ALA A 137 -4.71 -12.37 -13.92
C ALA A 137 -4.91 -13.71 -14.65
N GLY A 138 -6.08 -13.93 -15.26
CA GLY A 138 -6.34 -15.11 -16.10
C GLY A 138 -5.57 -15.13 -17.42
N GLN A 139 -5.30 -13.96 -18.02
CA GLN A 139 -4.63 -13.89 -19.34
C GLN A 139 -3.10 -14.07 -19.28
N THR A 140 -2.47 -13.96 -18.10
CA THR A 140 -1.01 -14.13 -17.99
C THR A 140 -0.58 -15.60 -17.80
N LEU A 141 -1.50 -16.49 -17.41
CA LEU A 141 -1.20 -17.92 -17.18
C LEU A 141 -1.49 -18.83 -18.38
N GLU A 142 -2.31 -18.41 -19.36
CA GLU A 142 -2.61 -19.21 -20.55
C GLU A 142 -1.53 -19.17 -21.65
N HIS A 143 -0.52 -18.30 -21.55
CA HIS A 143 0.57 -18.25 -22.53
C HIS A 143 1.86 -18.98 -22.12
N ALA A 144 1.92 -19.54 -20.91
CA ALA A 144 3.00 -20.46 -20.52
C ALA A 144 2.60 -21.89 -20.90
N GLY A 145 2.54 -22.17 -22.21
CA GLY A 145 2.26 -23.48 -22.77
C GLY A 145 3.29 -24.51 -22.28
N PHE A 146 2.95 -25.24 -21.23
CA PHE A 146 3.63 -26.46 -20.82
C PHE A 146 3.34 -27.51 -21.89
N GLN A 147 4.27 -27.68 -22.84
CA GLN A 147 4.23 -28.86 -23.71
C GLN A 147 4.65 -30.07 -22.87
N PRO A 148 3.80 -31.11 -22.73
CA PRO A 148 4.22 -32.32 -22.03
C PRO A 148 5.34 -32.99 -22.83
N VAL A 149 6.50 -33.17 -22.19
CA VAL A 149 7.61 -33.95 -22.73
C VAL A 149 7.15 -35.40 -22.82
N THR A 150 6.87 -35.87 -24.03
CA THR A 150 6.66 -37.28 -24.32
C THR A 150 7.99 -38.02 -24.16
N ILE A 151 8.15 -38.73 -23.05
CA ILE A 151 9.26 -39.68 -22.87
C ILE A 151 8.92 -40.92 -23.68
N ASP A 152 9.56 -41.07 -24.84
CA ASP A 152 9.53 -42.31 -25.61
C ASP A 152 10.08 -43.44 -24.75
N ARG A 153 9.22 -44.40 -24.39
CA ARG A 153 9.68 -45.61 -23.73
C ARG A 153 10.45 -46.47 -24.76
N PRO A 154 11.66 -46.94 -24.43
CA PRO A 154 12.39 -47.84 -25.31
C PRO A 154 11.57 -49.12 -25.54
N GLN A 155 11.43 -49.51 -26.81
CA GLN A 155 10.75 -50.74 -27.21
C GLN A 155 11.53 -51.94 -26.66
N GLU A 156 10.83 -52.75 -25.88
CA GLU A 156 11.33 -54.01 -25.34
C GLU A 156 11.38 -55.03 -26.49
N ASP A 157 12.59 -55.37 -26.92
CA ASP A 157 12.87 -56.32 -28.00
C ASP A 157 12.47 -57.73 -27.53
N LYS A 158 11.45 -58.31 -28.16
CA LYS A 158 11.01 -59.67 -27.85
C LYS A 158 11.99 -60.68 -28.46
N PRO A 159 12.48 -61.67 -27.69
CA PRO A 159 13.31 -62.73 -28.23
C PRO A 159 12.51 -63.57 -29.23
N LYS A 160 13.11 -63.83 -30.40
CA LYS A 160 12.59 -64.79 -31.38
C LYS A 160 12.87 -66.20 -30.88
N GLU A 161 11.80 -66.97 -30.68
CA GLU A 161 11.85 -68.44 -30.58
C GLU A 161 12.14 -69.09 -31.93
#